data_AF-A0A433RXF9-F1
#
_entry.id   AF-A0A433RXF9-F1
#
_cell.length_a   1.000
_cell.length_b   1.000
_cell.length_c   1.000
_cell.angle_alpha   90.00
_cell.angle_beta   90.00
_cell.angle_gamma   90.00
#
_symmetry.space_group_name_H-M   'P 1'
#
loop_
_entity.id
_entity.type
_entity.pdbx_description
1 polymer ?
#
loop_
_entity_poly.entity_id
_entity_poly.type
_entity_poly.pdbx_seq_one_letter_code
_entity_poly.pdbx_strand_id
1 'polypeptide(L)'
;MDMETCSAECVATAKIANRCFDLCLAEQDVTMVAQCIRLTRECTDFCHATASALERNSPFAKQLCALCAEICHTCANECAKHAEHHEHCRKCEEACTRCAEVCELMVKALS
;
A
#
# COMPACT_ATOMS: atom_id res chain seq x y z
N MET A 1 -12.90 2.59 -13.87
CA MET A 1 -11.84 1.87 -13.17
C MET A 1 -12.01 0.39 -13.49
N ASP A 2 -10.97 -0.26 -13.98
CA ASP A 2 -10.97 -1.70 -14.28
C ASP A 2 -10.02 -2.47 -13.37
N MET A 3 -10.21 -3.80 -13.30
CA MET A 3 -9.44 -4.67 -12.40
C MET A 3 -7.95 -4.68 -12.75
N GLU A 4 -7.58 -4.56 -14.03
CA GLU A 4 -6.20 -4.53 -14.49
C GLU A 4 -5.47 -3.32 -13.90
N THR A 5 -6.03 -2.11 -14.07
CA THR A 5 -5.48 -0.87 -13.54
C THR A 5 -5.32 -0.93 -12.01
N CYS A 6 -6.35 -1.42 -11.30
CA CYS A 6 -6.29 -1.54 -9.84
C CYS A 6 -5.23 -2.55 -9.38
N SER A 7 -5.13 -3.69 -10.06
CA SER A 7 -4.12 -4.71 -9.74
C SER A 7 -2.70 -4.21 -10.00
N ALA A 8 -2.48 -3.48 -11.10
CA ALA A 8 -1.18 -2.93 -11.45
C ALA A 8 -0.70 -1.90 -10.42
N GLU A 9 -1.59 -1.03 -9.94
CA GLU A 9 -1.26 -0.06 -8.89
C GLU A 9 -0.95 -0.76 -7.56
N CYS A 10 -1.72 -1.79 -7.18
CA CYS A 10 -1.41 -2.60 -5.99
C CYS A 10 0.00 -3.22 -6.09
N VAL A 11 0.37 -3.79 -7.23
CA VAL A 11 1.71 -4.38 -7.44
C VAL A 11 2.80 -3.30 -7.41
N ALA A 12 2.56 -2.13 -7.99
CA ALA A 12 3.51 -1.02 -7.96
C ALA A 12 3.74 -0.51 -6.53
N THR A 13 2.67 -0.31 -5.77
CA THR A 13 2.74 0.14 -4.38
C THR A 13 3.38 -0.89 -3.48
N ALA A 14 3.10 -2.19 -3.66
CA ALA A 14 3.77 -3.25 -2.89
C ALA A 14 5.30 -3.22 -3.07
N LYS A 15 5.79 -2.96 -4.29
CA LYS A 15 7.24 -2.83 -4.54
C LYS A 15 7.84 -1.62 -3.83
N ILE A 16 7.12 -0.50 -3.80
CA ILE A 16 7.57 0.74 -3.14
C ILE A 16 7.55 0.56 -1.61
N ALA A 17 6.48 -0.02 -1.07
CA ALA A 17 6.33 -0.31 0.36
C ALA A 17 7.42 -1.27 0.86
N ASN A 18 7.71 -2.36 0.13
CA ASN A 18 8.84 -3.24 0.45
C ASN A 18 10.19 -2.51 0.44
N ARG A 19 10.39 -1.60 -0.51
CA ARG A 19 11.63 -0.80 -0.54
C ARG A 19 11.71 0.14 0.66
N CYS A 20 10.60 0.74 1.08
CA CYS A 20 10.55 1.58 2.27
C CYS A 20 10.80 0.74 3.53
N PHE A 21 10.22 -0.46 3.63
CA PHE A 21 10.50 -1.43 4.70
C PHE A 21 12.00 -1.71 4.84
N ASP A 22 12.68 -2.08 3.75
CA ASP A 22 14.11 -2.40 3.76
C ASP A 22 14.98 -1.19 4.13
N LEU A 23 14.62 0.00 3.64
CA LEU A 23 15.37 1.22 3.94
C LEU A 23 15.15 1.70 5.38
N CYS A 24 13.93 1.61 5.91
CA CYS A 24 13.63 1.87 7.32
C CYS A 24 14.44 0.95 8.25
N LEU A 25 14.65 -0.31 7.88
CA LEU A 25 15.50 -1.24 8.65
C LEU A 25 16.99 -0.83 8.66
N ALA A 26 17.43 -0.05 7.69
CA ALA A 26 18.81 0.43 7.56
C ALA A 26 19.03 1.82 8.18
N GLU A 27 17.99 2.48 8.70
CA GLU A 27 18.11 3.78 9.36
C GLU A 27 18.91 3.69 10.67
N GLN A 28 19.63 4.76 11.01
CA GLN A 28 20.49 4.79 12.21
C GLN A 28 19.72 4.56 13.51
N ASP A 29 18.50 5.10 13.59
CA ASP A 29 17.57 4.87 14.70
C ASP A 29 16.30 4.19 14.20
N VAL A 30 16.36 2.86 14.12
CA VAL A 30 15.24 2.00 13.70
C VAL A 30 14.01 2.15 14.61
N THR A 31 14.19 2.60 15.86
CA THR A 31 13.06 2.71 16.80
C THR A 31 12.09 3.81 16.40
N MET A 32 12.61 4.88 15.78
CA MET A 32 11.81 6.00 15.27
C MET A 32 10.91 5.60 14.10
N VAL A 33 11.28 4.57 13.34
CA VAL A 33 10.55 4.09 12.16
C VAL A 33 9.92 2.71 12.36
N ALA A 34 9.88 2.21 13.61
CA ALA A 34 9.39 0.87 13.91
C ALA A 34 7.93 0.64 13.47
N GLN A 35 7.08 1.65 13.59
CA GLN A 35 5.70 1.56 13.15
C GLN A 35 5.57 1.63 11.61
N CYS A 36 6.40 2.46 10.95
CA CYS A 36 6.51 2.49 9.50
C CYS A 36 6.90 1.11 8.94
N ILE A 37 7.86 0.42 9.57
CA ILE A 37 8.28 -0.96 9.21
C ILE A 37 7.10 -1.94 9.33
N ARG A 38 6.31 -1.87 10.40
CA ARG A 38 5.14 -2.75 10.57
C ARG A 38 4.11 -2.52 9.48
N LEU A 39 3.77 -1.26 9.20
CA LEU A 39 2.71 -0.93 8.25
C LEU A 39 3.11 -1.12 6.79
N THR A 40 4.36 -0.85 6.42
CA THR A 40 4.88 -1.14 5.07
C THR A 40 4.85 -2.64 4.77
N ARG A 41 5.05 -3.49 5.79
CA ARG A 41 4.90 -4.94 5.66
C ARG A 41 3.45 -5.35 5.41
N GLU A 42 2.52 -4.88 6.23
CA GLU A 42 1.07 -5.14 6.05
C GLU A 42 0.60 -4.64 4.67
N CYS A 43 0.99 -3.41 4.29
CA CYS A 43 0.65 -2.82 3.01
C CYS A 43 1.13 -3.69 1.84
N THR A 44 2.38 -4.16 1.89
CA THR A 44 2.93 -5.03 0.84
C THR A 44 2.13 -6.33 0.71
N ASP A 45 1.92 -7.03 1.83
CA ASP A 45 1.29 -8.35 1.81
C ASP A 45 -0.18 -8.25 1.32
N PHE A 46 -0.92 -7.23 1.76
CA PHE A 46 -2.29 -7.00 1.33
C PHE A 46 -2.43 -6.45 -0.08
N CYS A 47 -1.50 -5.61 -0.54
CA CYS A 47 -1.48 -5.17 -1.94
C CYS A 47 -1.28 -6.36 -2.89
N HIS A 48 -0.33 -7.25 -2.59
CA HIS A 48 -0.13 -8.47 -3.40
C HIS A 48 -1.35 -9.40 -3.37
N ALA A 49 -1.95 -9.61 -2.19
CA ALA A 49 -3.16 -10.43 -2.07
C ALA A 49 -4.33 -9.86 -2.89
N THR A 50 -4.51 -8.54 -2.84
CA THR A 50 -5.57 -7.81 -3.56
C THR A 50 -5.35 -7.86 -5.07
N ALA A 51 -4.14 -7.59 -5.55
CA ALA A 51 -3.79 -7.70 -6.97
C ALA A 51 -4.09 -9.11 -7.50
N SER A 52 -3.63 -10.14 -6.78
CA SER A 52 -3.82 -11.53 -7.16
C SER A 52 -5.31 -11.96 -7.17
N ALA A 53 -6.13 -11.37 -6.30
CA ALA A 53 -7.56 -11.61 -6.27
C ALA A 53 -8.28 -10.94 -7.45
N LEU A 54 -7.87 -9.72 -7.82
CA LEU A 54 -8.41 -8.99 -8.97
C LEU A 54 -8.09 -9.70 -10.29
N GLU A 55 -6.86 -10.15 -10.50
CA GLU A 55 -6.42 -10.88 -11.70
C GLU A 55 -7.22 -12.17 -11.96
N ARG A 56 -7.74 -12.80 -10.90
CA ARG A 56 -8.53 -14.04 -10.99
C ARG A 56 -10.03 -13.81 -10.88
N ASN A 57 -10.53 -12.57 -10.94
CA ASN A 57 -11.94 -12.22 -10.78
C ASN A 57 -12.55 -12.83 -9.50
N SER A 58 -11.85 -12.73 -8.37
CA SER A 58 -12.28 -13.32 -7.10
C SER A 58 -13.66 -12.80 -6.65
N PRO A 59 -14.55 -13.66 -6.11
CA PRO A 59 -15.81 -13.22 -5.51
C PRO A 59 -15.61 -12.35 -4.25
N PHE A 60 -14.39 -12.30 -3.71
CA PHE A 60 -14.02 -11.48 -2.55
C PHE A 60 -13.29 -10.18 -2.93
N ALA A 61 -13.19 -9.85 -4.23
CA ALA A 61 -12.43 -8.69 -4.72
C ALA A 61 -12.86 -7.39 -4.04
N LYS A 62 -14.17 -7.20 -3.82
CA LYS A 62 -14.71 -5.99 -3.19
C LYS A 62 -14.23 -5.82 -1.75
N GLN A 63 -14.29 -6.88 -0.95
CA GLN A 63 -13.84 -6.87 0.44
C GLN A 63 -12.33 -6.67 0.54
N LEU A 64 -11.57 -7.32 -0.34
CA LEU A 64 -10.11 -7.18 -0.39
C LEU A 64 -9.69 -5.77 -0.79
N CYS A 65 -10.30 -5.17 -1.81
CA CYS A 65 -10.02 -3.78 -2.18
C CYS A 65 -10.39 -2.80 -1.06
N ALA A 66 -11.50 -3.00 -0.36
CA ALA A 66 -11.88 -2.13 0.76
C ALA A 66 -10.84 -2.18 1.89
N LEU A 67 -10.39 -3.37 2.28
CA LEU A 67 -9.35 -3.53 3.30
C LEU A 67 -7.99 -3.01 2.82
N CYS A 68 -7.64 -3.25 1.56
CA CYS A 68 -6.41 -2.72 0.96
C CYS A 68 -6.38 -1.20 1.00
N ALA A 69 -7.51 -0.53 0.72
CA ALA A 69 -7.59 0.93 0.82
C ALA A 69 -7.35 1.44 2.25
N GLU A 70 -7.96 0.80 3.25
CA GLU A 70 -7.76 1.13 4.67
C GLU A 70 -6.29 0.97 5.09
N ILE A 71 -5.66 -0.15 4.71
CA ILE A 71 -4.25 -0.42 5.01
C ILE A 71 -3.34 0.58 4.31
N CYS A 72 -3.60 0.88 3.03
CA CYS A 72 -2.83 1.87 2.28
C CYS A 72 -2.94 3.27 2.89
N HIS A 73 -4.12 3.75 3.27
CA HIS A 73 -4.26 5.01 4.01
C HIS A 73 -3.51 5.00 5.33
N THR A 74 -3.59 3.90 6.08
CA THR A 74 -2.89 3.75 7.36
C THR A 74 -1.37 3.81 7.18
N CYS A 75 -0.85 3.12 6.17
CA CYS A 75 0.56 3.14 5.83
C CYS A 75 1.01 4.51 5.32
N ALA A 76 0.21 5.16 4.46
CA ALA A 76 0.51 6.50 3.96
C ALA A 76 0.65 7.51 5.09
N ASN A 77 -0.31 7.53 6.02
CA ASN A 77 -0.30 8.41 7.18
C ASN A 77 0.90 8.19 8.10
N GLU A 78 1.38 6.95 8.24
CA GLU A 78 2.60 6.68 9.01
C GLU A 78 3.84 7.15 8.25
N CYS A 79 3.96 6.82 6.96
CA CYS A 79 5.08 7.25 6.13
C CYS A 79 5.20 8.78 6.06
N ALA A 80 4.08 9.50 6.02
CA ALA A 80 4.03 10.96 6.00
C ALA A 80 4.76 11.60 7.20
N LYS A 81 4.75 10.96 8.38
CA LYS A 81 5.47 11.43 9.58
C LYS A 81 6.98 11.47 9.39
N HIS A 82 7.49 10.75 8.40
CA HIS A 82 8.91 10.59 8.11
C HIS A 82 9.31 11.18 6.75
N ALA A 83 8.35 11.65 5.96
CA ALA A 83 8.54 12.05 4.56
C ALA A 83 9.47 13.26 4.36
N GLU A 84 9.55 14.16 5.35
CA GLU A 84 10.46 15.31 5.31
C GLU A 84 11.93 14.91 5.50
N HIS A 85 12.18 13.80 6.18
CA HIS A 85 13.53 13.33 6.53
C HIS A 85 14.00 12.18 5.65
N HIS A 86 13.06 11.36 5.16
CA HIS A 86 13.34 10.14 4.42
C HIS A 86 12.60 10.13 3.09
N GLU A 87 13.34 10.28 1.98
CA GLU A 87 12.76 10.27 0.64
C GLU A 87 11.99 8.97 0.32
N HIS A 88 12.44 7.84 0.89
CA HIS A 88 11.77 6.56 0.72
C HIS A 88 10.39 6.52 1.38
N CYS A 89 10.23 7.14 2.55
CA CYS A 89 8.94 7.32 3.22
C CYS A 89 8.01 8.22 2.39
N ARG A 90 8.52 9.33 1.84
CA ARG A 90 7.72 10.21 0.96
C ARG A 90 7.20 9.48 -0.28
N LYS A 91 8.05 8.69 -0.95
CA LYS A 91 7.62 7.87 -2.10
C LYS A 91 6.58 6.83 -1.72
N CYS A 92 6.74 6.23 -0.54
CA CYS A 92 5.79 5.25 -0.02
C CYS A 92 4.44 5.89 0.32
N GLU A 93 4.43 7.05 0.96
CA GLU A 93 3.23 7.85 1.22
C GLU A 93 2.47 8.12 -0.09
N GLU A 94 3.14 8.72 -1.08
CA GLU A 94 2.53 9.07 -2.37
C GLU A 94 1.94 7.83 -3.09
N ALA A 95 2.63 6.68 -3.03
CA ALA A 95 2.17 5.44 -3.65
C ALA A 95 1.00 4.79 -2.89
N CYS A 96 1.04 4.81 -1.56
CA CYS A 96 -0.04 4.28 -0.74
C CYS A 96 -1.32 5.10 -0.90
N THR A 97 -1.22 6.45 -0.91
CA THR A 97 -2.37 7.34 -1.14
C THR A 97 -3.05 7.04 -2.48
N ARG A 98 -2.28 6.94 -3.57
CA ARG A 98 -2.83 6.58 -4.90
C ARG A 98 -3.48 5.20 -4.91
N CYS A 99 -2.82 4.20 -4.32
CA CYS A 99 -3.36 2.85 -4.27
C CYS A 99 -4.67 2.78 -3.48
N ALA A 100 -4.79 3.53 -2.39
CA ALA A 100 -6.03 3.62 -1.62
C ALA A 100 -7.17 4.20 -2.46
N GLU A 101 -6.94 5.32 -3.14
CA GLU A 101 -7.94 5.94 -4.03
C GLU A 101 -8.39 4.98 -5.14
N VAL A 102 -7.45 4.28 -5.78
CA VAL A 102 -7.73 3.32 -6.84
C VAL A 102 -8.54 2.13 -6.32
N CYS A 103 -8.21 1.61 -5.14
CA CYS A 103 -8.96 0.54 -4.48
C CYS A 103 -10.37 0.98 -4.10
N GLU A 104 -10.57 2.20 -3.59
CA GLU A 104 -11.90 2.75 -3.29
C GLU A 104 -12.76 2.91 -4.56
N LEU A 105 -12.16 3.34 -5.67
CA LEU A 105 -12.83 3.40 -6.97
C LEU A 105 -13.21 2.00 -7.46
N MET A 106 -12.36 1.00 -7.23
CA MET A 106 -12.65 -0.41 -7.54
C MET A 106 -13.85 -0.92 -6.72
N VAL A 107 -13.90 -0.64 -5.42
CA VAL A 107 -15.04 -1.03 -4.55
C VAL A 107 -16.38 -0.49 -5.09
N LYS A 108 -16.39 0.73 -5.62
CA LYS A 108 -17.58 1.35 -6.24
C LYS A 108 -17.94 0.71 -7.58
N ALA A 109 -16.95 0.26 -8.35
CA ALA A 109 -17.15 -0.40 -9.64
C ALA A 109 -17.64 -1.86 -9.49
N LEU A 110 -17.20 -2.56 -8.44
CA LEU A 110 -17.66 -3.90 -8.08
C LEU A 110 -19.06 -3.79 -7.45
N SER A 111 -20.08 -3.85 -8.30
CA SER A 111 -21.49 -3.80 -7.91
C SER A 111 -22.00 -5.18 -7.51
#